data_AF-A0A6I4SKA7-F1
#
_entry.id   AF-A0A6I4SKA7-F1
#
_cell.length_a   1.000
_cell.length_b   1.000
_cell.length_c   1.000
_cell.angle_alpha   90.00
_cell.angle_beta   90.00
_cell.angle_gamma   90.00
#
_symmetry.space_group_name_H-M   'P 1'
#
loop_
_entity.id
_entity.type
_entity.pdbx_description
1 polymer ?
#
loop_
_entity_poly.entity_id
_entity_poly.type
_entity_poly.pdbx_seq_one_letter_code
_entity_poly.pdbx_strand_id
1 'polypeptide(L)'
;MTEFRRSLFEPSGRNALGDSAGWIADTMLGSVATGLCVLAVAFVGVMMLTGRLDWRQGMRVILGCFIIFGAPVIAAGLMGFMTQRG
;
A
#
# COMPACT_ATOMS: atom_id res chain seq x y z
N MET A 1 19.74 -31.95 -10.41
CA MET A 1 19.34 -30.57 -10.78
C MET A 1 18.03 -30.50 -11.59
N THR A 2 17.39 -31.61 -11.94
CA THR A 2 16.14 -31.64 -12.72
C THR A 2 14.84 -31.65 -11.88
N GLU A 3 14.92 -31.90 -10.57
CA GLU A 3 13.75 -32.00 -9.68
C GLU A 3 13.16 -30.64 -9.26
N PHE A 4 14.00 -29.61 -9.12
CA PHE A 4 13.56 -28.26 -8.67
C PHE A 4 12.57 -27.60 -9.64
N ARG A 5 12.68 -27.92 -10.94
CA ARG A 5 11.76 -27.41 -11.97
C ARG A 5 10.37 -28.05 -11.84
N ARG A 6 10.26 -29.31 -11.42
CA ARG A 6 8.97 -30.00 -11.33
C ARG A 6 8.09 -29.40 -10.24
N SER A 7 8.65 -29.10 -9.06
CA SER A 7 7.91 -28.47 -7.96
C SER A 7 7.36 -27.07 -8.28
N LEU A 8 7.95 -26.34 -9.24
CA LEU A 8 7.47 -25.02 -9.68
C LEU A 8 6.34 -25.10 -10.74
N PHE A 9 6.20 -26.23 -11.43
CA PHE A 9 5.25 -26.40 -12.55
C PHE A 9 4.24 -27.55 -12.33
N GLU A 10 4.25 -28.22 -11.18
CA GLU A 10 3.28 -29.27 -10.85
C GLU A 10 1.89 -28.64 -10.61
N PRO A 11 0.83 -29.08 -11.32
CA PRO A 11 -0.51 -28.51 -11.23
C PRO A 11 -1.27 -28.94 -9.95
N SER A 12 -0.56 -29.23 -8.87
CA SER A 12 -1.12 -29.61 -7.57
C SER A 12 -1.45 -28.37 -6.73
N GLY A 13 -2.50 -27.64 -7.10
CA GLY A 13 -3.33 -26.83 -6.20
C GLY A 13 -2.74 -25.64 -5.42
N ARG A 14 -1.41 -25.43 -5.38
CA ARG A 14 -0.76 -24.27 -4.73
C ARG A 14 0.57 -23.96 -5.40
N ASN A 15 0.52 -23.14 -6.45
CA ASN A 15 1.71 -22.69 -7.19
C ASN A 15 2.59 -21.83 -6.29
N ALA A 16 3.75 -22.35 -5.85
CA ALA A 16 4.68 -21.61 -4.98
C ALA A 16 5.12 -20.25 -5.59
N LEU A 17 5.23 -20.17 -6.92
CA LEU A 17 5.46 -18.91 -7.65
C LEU A 17 4.29 -17.93 -7.50
N GLY A 18 3.05 -18.41 -7.56
CA GLY A 18 1.87 -17.56 -7.38
C GLY A 18 1.72 -17.06 -5.95
N ASP A 19 2.02 -17.93 -4.97
CA ASP A 19 2.00 -17.59 -3.54
C ASP A 19 3.10 -16.56 -3.20
N SER A 20 4.31 -16.77 -3.73
CA SER A 20 5.42 -15.83 -3.59
C SER A 20 5.11 -14.49 -4.26
N ALA A 21 4.52 -14.50 -5.46
CA ALA A 21 4.12 -13.29 -6.16
C ALA A 21 2.99 -12.55 -5.42
N GLY A 22 2.06 -13.28 -4.80
CA GLY A 22 1.00 -12.72 -3.96
C GLY A 22 1.53 -11.98 -2.75
N TRP A 23 2.52 -12.55 -2.04
CA TRP A 23 3.16 -11.87 -0.91
C TRP A 23 3.91 -10.59 -1.32
N ILE A 24 4.61 -10.62 -2.46
CA ILE A 24 5.30 -9.44 -2.98
C ILE A 24 4.25 -8.36 -3.34
N ALA A 25 3.16 -8.74 -4.00
CA ALA A 25 2.08 -7.83 -4.36
C ALA A 25 1.41 -7.22 -3.12
N ASP A 26 1.14 -8.03 -2.08
CA ASP A 26 0.57 -7.58 -0.81
C ASP A 26 1.50 -6.60 -0.08
N THR A 27 2.80 -6.90 -0.05
CA THR A 27 3.80 -6.02 0.54
C THR A 27 3.93 -4.69 -0.21
N MET A 28 3.86 -4.73 -1.55
CA MET A 28 3.90 -3.54 -2.40
C MET A 28 2.65 -2.67 -2.26
N LEU A 29 1.48 -3.31 -2.11
CA LEU A 29 0.20 -2.63 -1.96
C LEU A 29 -0.01 -2.07 -0.54
N GLY A 30 0.54 -2.73 0.50
CA GLY A 30 0.37 -2.34 1.91
C GLY A 30 1.57 -1.58 2.50
N SER A 31 2.65 -2.29 2.82
CA SER A 31 3.81 -1.76 3.56
C SER A 31 4.54 -0.67 2.78
N VAL A 32 4.86 -0.93 1.51
CA VAL A 32 5.64 -0.02 0.66
C VAL A 32 4.83 1.24 0.33
N ALA A 33 3.53 1.09 0.07
CA ALA A 33 2.62 2.22 -0.15
C ALA A 33 2.60 3.18 1.05
N THR A 34 2.55 2.63 2.26
CA THR A 34 2.61 3.43 3.50
C THR A 34 3.94 4.18 3.61
N GLY A 35 5.06 3.48 3.36
CA GLY A 35 6.39 4.06 3.40
C GLY A 35 6.59 5.21 2.41
N LEU A 36 6.07 5.07 1.19
CA LEU A 36 6.09 6.13 0.17
C LEU A 36 5.25 7.36 0.59
N CYS A 37 4.10 7.17 1.24
CA CYS A 37 3.32 8.30 1.77
C CYS A 37 4.12 9.05 2.84
N VAL A 38 4.79 8.34 3.76
CA VAL A 38 5.63 8.95 4.80
C VAL A 38 6.83 9.69 4.20
N LEU A 39 7.48 9.11 3.18
CA LEU A 39 8.57 9.75 2.43
C LEU A 39 8.10 11.04 1.75
N ALA A 40 6.91 11.04 1.15
CA ALA A 40 6.31 12.23 0.54
C ALA A 40 6.03 13.32 1.59
N VAL A 41 5.48 12.96 2.76
CA VAL A 41 5.26 13.90 3.89
C VAL A 41 6.59 14.46 4.40
N ALA A 42 7.63 13.63 4.52
CA ALA A 42 8.96 14.06 4.92
C ALA A 42 9.55 15.08 3.93
N PHE A 43 9.42 14.84 2.62
CA PHE A 43 9.83 15.79 1.58
C PHE A 43 9.07 17.12 1.66
N VAL A 44 7.77 17.11 1.97
CA VAL A 44 6.98 18.32 2.21
C VAL A 44 7.47 19.09 3.44
N GLY A 45 7.76 18.39 4.54
CA GLY A 45 8.33 19.00 5.74
C GLY A 45 9.68 19.68 5.47
N VAL A 46 10.54 19.03 4.68
CA VAL A 46 11.82 19.62 4.23
C VAL A 46 11.59 20.84 3.34
N MET A 47 10.61 20.79 2.43
CA MET A 47 10.21 21.95 1.60
C MET A 47 9.66 23.12 2.43
N MET A 48 8.93 22.85 3.52
CA MET A 48 8.45 23.89 4.44
C MET A 48 9.60 24.56 5.22
N LEU A 49 10.65 23.81 5.56
CA LEU A 49 11.86 24.35 6.18
C LEU A 49 12.70 25.22 5.23
N THR A 50 12.49 25.11 3.92
CA THR A 50 13.19 25.93 2.91
C THR A 50 12.74 27.41 2.90
N GLY A 51 11.81 27.79 3.77
CA GLY A 51 11.73 29.15 4.33
C GLY A 51 10.89 30.18 3.57
N ARG A 52 10.31 29.87 2.40
CA ARG A 52 9.45 30.81 1.64
C ARG A 52 8.25 30.17 0.92
N LEU A 53 7.85 28.95 1.31
CA LEU A 53 6.74 28.23 0.65
C LEU A 53 5.44 28.34 1.46
N ASP A 54 4.37 28.78 0.78
CA ASP A 54 3.04 28.97 1.34
C ASP A 54 2.58 27.72 2.12
N TRP A 55 2.26 27.89 3.40
CA TRP A 55 1.69 26.87 4.29
C TRP A 55 0.51 26.10 3.65
N ARG A 56 -0.21 26.75 2.73
CA ARG A 56 -1.28 26.19 1.91
C ARG A 56 -0.85 24.98 1.07
N GLN A 57 0.40 24.97 0.58
CA GLN A 57 0.94 23.89 -0.23
C GLN A 57 1.14 22.62 0.61
N GLY A 58 1.68 22.76 1.83
CA GLY A 58 1.83 21.61 2.74
C GLY A 58 0.49 21.05 3.21
N MET A 59 -0.48 21.91 3.56
CA MET A 59 -1.83 21.45 3.92
C MET A 59 -2.50 20.64 2.80
N ARG A 60 -2.35 21.06 1.54
CA ARG A 60 -2.91 20.34 0.37
C ARG A 60 -2.30 18.95 0.20
N VAL A 61 -1.01 18.77 0.46
CA VAL A 61 -0.35 17.46 0.39
C VAL A 61 -0.76 16.55 1.55
N ILE A 62 -0.84 17.10 2.77
CA ILE A 62 -1.27 16.35 3.96
C ILE A 62 -2.70 15.82 3.77
N LEU A 63 -3.63 16.66 3.29
CA LEU A 63 -4.99 16.24 2.93
C LEU A 63 -4.98 15.13 1.85
N GLY A 64 -4.12 15.27 0.83
CA GLY A 64 -3.97 14.27 -0.22
C GLY A 64 -3.53 12.89 0.29
N CYS A 65 -2.47 12.81 1.11
CA CYS A 65 -2.04 11.53 1.71
C CYS A 65 -3.17 10.94 2.58
N PHE A 66 -3.86 11.78 3.37
CA PHE A 66 -4.93 11.31 4.26
C PHE A 66 -6.10 10.71 3.48
N ILE A 67 -6.46 11.29 2.33
CA ILE A 67 -7.53 10.77 1.47
C ILE A 67 -7.11 9.45 0.82
N ILE A 68 -5.90 9.36 0.24
CA ILE A 68 -5.43 8.16 -0.44
C ILE A 68 -5.33 6.98 0.53
N PHE A 69 -4.83 7.22 1.75
CA PHE A 69 -4.63 6.18 2.75
C PHE A 69 -5.88 5.87 3.59
N GLY A 70 -6.66 6.90 3.93
CA GLY A 70 -7.82 6.78 4.81
C GLY A 70 -9.08 6.26 4.10
N ALA A 71 -9.32 6.63 2.85
CA ALA A 71 -10.52 6.21 2.11
C ALA A 71 -10.70 4.68 2.03
N PRO A 72 -9.70 3.86 1.68
CA PRO A 72 -9.88 2.41 1.60
C PRO A 72 -10.10 1.76 2.98
N VAL A 73 -9.46 2.27 4.05
CA VAL A 73 -9.67 1.77 5.42
C VAL A 73 -11.10 2.04 5.89
N ILE A 74 -11.61 3.24 5.61
CA ILE A 74 -12.99 3.62 5.94
C ILE A 74 -13.99 2.78 5.13
N ALA A 75 -13.73 2.58 3.83
CA ALA A 75 -14.58 1.78 2.95
C ALA A 75 -14.60 0.29 3.36
N ALA A 76 -13.45 -0.29 3.71
CA ALA A 76 -13.35 -1.66 4.19
C ALA A 76 -14.10 -1.85 5.52
N GLY A 77 -13.99 -0.89 6.44
CA GLY A 77 -14.77 -0.90 7.69
C GLY A 77 -16.27 -0.89 7.42
N LEU A 78 -16.75 0.04 6.58
CA LEU A 78 -18.16 0.13 6.19
C LEU A 78 -18.67 -1.14 5.49
N MET A 79 -17.90 -1.71 4.56
CA MET A 79 -18.26 -2.94 3.85
C MET A 79 -18.30 -4.16 4.79
N GLY A 80 -17.38 -4.23 5.75
CA GLY A 80 -17.39 -5.23 6.81
C GLY A 80 -18.63 -5.13 7.71
N PHE A 81 -19.02 -3.91 8.11
CA PHE A 81 -20.25 -3.67 8.86
C PHE A 81 -21.51 -4.03 8.08
N MET A 82 -21.55 -3.79 6.76
CA MET A 82 -22.68 -4.14 5.91
C MET A 82 -22.81 -5.65 5.69
N THR A 83 -21.68 -6.36 5.52
CA THR A 83 -21.66 -7.83 5.38
C THR A 83 -22.15 -8.55 6.63
N GLN A 84 -21.95 -8.00 7.84
CA GLN A 84 -22.44 -8.62 9.08
C GLN A 84 -23.96 -8.50 9.29
N ARG A 85 -24.68 -7.74 8.46
CA ARG A 85 -26.14 -7.58 8.55
C ARG A 85 -26.94 -8.45 7.57
N GLY A 86 -26.27 -9.31 6.80
CA GLY A 86 -26.88 -10.26 5.86
C GLY A 86 -26.86 -11.69 6.34
#